data_AF-A0A255XKC9-F1
#
_entry.id   AF-A0A255XKC9-F1
#
_cell.length_a   1.000
_cell.length_b   1.000
_cell.length_c   1.000
_cell.angle_alpha   90.00
_cell.angle_beta   90.00
_cell.angle_gamma   90.00
#
_symmetry.space_group_name_H-M   'P 1'
#
loop_
_entity.id
_entity.type
_entity.pdbx_description
1 polymer ?
#
loop_
_entity_poly.entity_id
_entity_poly.type
_entity_poly.pdbx_seq_one_letter_code
_entity_poly.pdbx_strand_id
1 'polypeptide(L)'
;MPPWCWQTVRLPNGWNRPSGACAVSWHPDVRMDGEGGRMPDLDIVVNGRTYRVACGPGEEERLRALAGQVDSRITGLVRSFGQVGEAQLLLVAALLLADELDENRASQQRLQGLDERAADALHALADRIEQLAGSLETA
;
A
#
# COMPACT_ATOMS: atom_id res chain seq x y z
N MET A 1 4.77 -4.93 23.45
CA MET A 1 5.03 -4.25 22.16
C MET A 1 6.39 -3.58 22.23
N PRO A 2 7.43 -4.08 21.54
CA PRO A 2 8.77 -3.53 21.66
C PRO A 2 9.05 -2.40 20.64
N PRO A 3 9.84 -1.37 21.00
CA PRO A 3 9.92 -0.08 20.30
C PRO A 3 11.24 0.13 19.51
N TRP A 4 11.70 -0.83 18.68
CA TRP A 4 13.05 -0.75 18.08
C TRP A 4 13.14 -0.88 16.55
N CYS A 5 12.03 -0.80 15.81
CA CYS A 5 12.00 -1.06 14.36
C CYS A 5 12.68 0.00 13.46
N TRP A 6 13.48 0.93 14.01
CA TRP A 6 14.04 2.07 13.28
C TRP A 6 15.57 2.08 13.13
N GLN A 7 16.24 0.94 13.34
CA GLN A 7 17.70 0.87 13.18
C GLN A 7 18.12 -0.27 12.26
N THR A 8 18.27 0.03 10.96
CA THR A 8 19.50 -0.16 10.14
C THR A 8 19.18 -0.27 8.64
N VAL A 9 19.20 0.87 7.94
CA VAL A 9 19.55 0.90 6.52
C VAL A 9 21.06 0.96 6.41
N ARG A 10 21.70 -0.15 5.98
CA ARG A 10 22.90 -0.15 5.13
C ARG A 10 23.26 -1.58 4.70
N LEU A 11 23.29 -1.85 3.39
CA LEU A 11 24.36 -2.64 2.78
C LEU A 11 24.57 -2.21 1.31
N PRO A 12 25.75 -1.67 0.96
CA PRO A 12 26.23 -1.53 -0.40
C PRO A 12 27.05 -2.77 -0.77
N ASN A 13 26.52 -3.67 -1.59
CA ASN A 13 27.17 -4.92 -2.08
C ASN A 13 26.93 -6.15 -1.19
N GLY A 14 26.07 -7.08 -1.65
CA GLY A 14 25.88 -8.42 -1.04
C GLY A 14 24.49 -8.62 -0.44
N TRP A 15 23.51 -8.89 -1.31
CA TRP A 15 22.13 -9.20 -0.97
C TRP A 15 22.01 -10.53 -0.20
N ASN A 16 21.31 -10.53 0.93
CA ASN A 16 20.63 -11.73 1.42
C ASN A 16 19.34 -11.36 2.18
N ARG A 17 18.24 -12.04 1.86
CA ARG A 17 16.92 -11.86 2.51
C ARG A 17 16.33 -13.25 2.79
N PRO A 18 16.14 -13.69 4.05
CA PRO A 18 15.38 -14.90 4.33
C PRO A 18 13.89 -14.59 4.58
N SER A 19 13.08 -15.43 3.94
CA SER A 19 11.64 -15.72 4.08
C SER A 19 10.85 -14.99 5.18
N GLY A 20 9.88 -14.17 4.76
CA GLY A 20 8.75 -13.79 5.62
C GLY A 20 8.11 -12.42 5.41
N ALA A 21 8.61 -11.57 4.51
CA ALA A 21 8.04 -10.23 4.31
C ALA A 21 7.78 -9.93 2.84
N CYS A 22 6.63 -9.28 2.58
CA CYS A 22 6.19 -8.75 1.30
C CYS A 22 7.38 -8.24 0.48
N ALA A 23 7.71 -8.98 -0.58
CA ALA A 23 8.70 -8.59 -1.56
C ALA A 23 7.93 -7.97 -2.72
N VAL A 24 7.95 -6.65 -2.84
CA VAL A 24 7.83 -6.04 -4.17
C VAL A 24 9.15 -6.37 -4.86
N SER A 25 9.23 -7.56 -5.47
CA SER A 25 10.39 -7.99 -6.21
C SER A 25 10.42 -7.28 -7.55
N TRP A 26 11.01 -6.09 -7.57
CA TRP A 26 11.61 -5.56 -8.79
C TRP A 26 12.90 -6.35 -9.04
N HIS A 27 12.84 -7.36 -9.91
CA HIS A 27 14.04 -8.07 -10.39
C HIS A 27 14.60 -7.34 -11.63
N PRO A 28 15.84 -6.84 -11.60
CA PRO A 28 16.46 -6.20 -12.77
C PRO A 28 17.11 -7.19 -13.76
N ASP A 29 16.95 -8.51 -13.59
CA ASP A 29 17.63 -9.53 -14.41
C ASP A 29 16.74 -10.77 -14.66
N VAL A 30 15.55 -10.55 -15.24
CA VAL A 30 14.69 -11.64 -15.72
C VAL A 30 15.17 -12.07 -17.12
N ARG A 31 16.02 -13.11 -17.19
CA ARG A 31 16.20 -13.92 -18.40
C ARG A 31 15.12 -15.01 -18.40
N MET A 32 14.12 -14.88 -19.27
CA MET A 32 13.13 -15.92 -19.54
C MET A 32 13.42 -16.54 -20.90
N ASP A 33 13.64 -17.84 -20.92
CA ASP A 33 13.78 -18.62 -22.13
C ASP A 33 12.42 -18.70 -22.87
N GLY A 34 12.38 -18.16 -24.08
CA GLY A 34 11.64 -18.76 -25.21
C GLY A 34 10.12 -18.82 -25.18
N GLU A 35 9.44 -17.67 -25.17
CA GLU A 35 8.30 -17.27 -26.03
C GLU A 35 7.87 -15.86 -25.59
N GLY A 36 8.60 -14.85 -26.10
CA GLY A 36 8.58 -13.47 -25.62
C GLY A 36 7.33 -12.69 -26.03
N GLY A 37 6.29 -12.75 -25.20
CA GLY A 37 5.29 -11.69 -25.16
C GLY A 37 5.95 -10.41 -24.68
N ARG A 38 6.14 -9.43 -25.58
CA ARG A 38 6.60 -8.07 -25.22
C ARG A 38 5.63 -7.51 -24.17
N MET A 39 6.04 -7.47 -22.90
CA MET A 39 5.28 -6.73 -21.89
C MET A 39 5.22 -5.28 -22.36
N PRO A 40 4.02 -4.70 -22.55
CA PRO A 40 3.91 -3.33 -22.99
C PRO A 40 4.58 -2.41 -21.97
N ASP A 41 5.43 -1.52 -22.47
CA ASP A 41 6.05 -0.47 -21.69
C ASP A 41 5.21 0.81 -21.78
N LEU A 42 5.05 1.48 -20.65
CA LEU A 42 4.38 2.78 -20.55
C LEU A 42 5.39 3.84 -20.13
N ASP A 43 5.43 4.94 -20.86
CA ASP A 43 6.16 6.14 -20.47
C ASP A 43 5.28 6.99 -19.54
N ILE A 44 5.79 7.25 -18.34
CA ILE A 44 5.19 8.13 -17.34
C ILE A 44 6.09 9.34 -17.08
N VAL A 45 5.49 10.48 -16.76
CA VAL A 45 6.23 11.71 -16.44
C VAL A 45 6.06 12.06 -14.97
N VAL A 46 7.17 12.24 -14.27
CA VAL A 46 7.19 12.63 -12.85
C VAL A 46 8.28 13.70 -12.67
N ASN A 47 7.90 14.84 -12.08
CA ASN A 47 8.77 16.01 -11.89
C ASN A 47 9.49 16.45 -13.17
N GLY A 48 8.77 16.42 -14.31
CA GLY A 48 9.31 16.77 -15.63
C GLY A 48 10.28 15.74 -16.24
N ARG A 49 10.46 14.57 -15.62
CA ARG A 49 11.28 13.48 -16.15
C ARG A 49 10.43 12.31 -16.63
N THR A 50 10.84 11.73 -17.75
CA THR A 50 10.18 10.54 -18.31
C THR A 50 10.80 9.28 -17.75
N TYR A 51 9.99 8.38 -17.21
CA TYR A 51 10.36 7.05 -16.75
C TYR A 51 9.59 6.02 -17.56
N ARG A 52 10.26 4.94 -17.95
CA ARG A 52 9.68 3.83 -18.69
C ARG A 52 9.40 2.68 -17.72
N VAL A 53 8.14 2.28 -17.62
CA VAL A 53 7.69 1.25 -16.68
C VAL A 53 6.99 0.13 -17.44
N ALA A 54 7.36 -1.12 -17.16
CA ALA A 54 6.66 -2.27 -17.71
C ALA A 54 5.27 -2.37 -17.06
N CYS A 55 4.22 -2.50 -17.87
CA CYS A 55 2.84 -2.61 -17.40
C CYS A 55 2.18 -3.89 -17.93
N GLY A 56 1.26 -4.44 -17.13
CA GLY A 56 0.39 -5.51 -17.60
C GLY A 56 -0.68 -4.97 -18.55
N PRO A 57 -1.29 -5.83 -19.39
CA PRO A 57 -2.40 -5.43 -20.24
C PRO A 57 -3.56 -4.89 -19.39
N GLY A 58 -4.02 -3.67 -19.70
CA GLY A 58 -5.13 -3.01 -19.00
C GLY A 58 -4.75 -2.25 -17.73
N GLU A 59 -3.48 -2.26 -17.30
CA GLU A 59 -3.03 -1.52 -16.11
C GLU A 59 -2.55 -0.10 -16.41
N GLU A 60 -2.43 0.26 -17.69
CA GLU A 60 -1.86 1.53 -18.16
C GLU A 60 -2.51 2.76 -17.52
N GLU A 61 -3.84 2.79 -17.47
CA GLU A 61 -4.57 3.95 -16.94
C GLU A 61 -4.40 4.08 -15.43
N ARG A 62 -4.42 2.95 -14.70
CA ARG A 62 -4.13 2.92 -13.26
C ARG A 62 -2.71 3.41 -13.00
N LEU A 63 -1.74 2.97 -13.80
CA LEU A 63 -0.34 3.36 -13.64
C LEU A 63 -0.15 4.86 -13.93
N ARG A 64 -0.81 5.40 -14.96
CA ARG A 64 -0.83 6.84 -15.27
C ARG A 64 -1.44 7.66 -14.13
N ALA A 65 -2.55 7.20 -13.55
CA ALA A 65 -3.17 7.85 -12.41
C ALA A 65 -2.26 7.85 -11.17
N LEU A 66 -1.57 6.74 -10.89
CA LEU A 66 -0.58 6.65 -9.80
C LEU A 66 0.62 7.58 -10.04
N ALA A 67 1.14 7.64 -11.27
CA ALA A 67 2.21 8.55 -11.63
C ALA A 67 1.81 10.02 -11.40
N GLY A 68 0.59 10.40 -11.78
CA GLY A 68 0.05 11.74 -11.52
C GLY A 68 -0.08 12.08 -10.03
N GLN A 69 -0.44 11.10 -9.19
CA GLN A 69 -0.45 11.29 -7.74
C GLN A 69 0.96 11.55 -7.20
N VAL A 70 1.94 10.75 -7.63
CA VAL A 70 3.35 10.93 -7.23
C VAL A 70 3.87 12.30 -7.67
N ASP A 71 3.59 12.70 -8.91
CA ASP A 71 3.98 14.01 -9.46
C ASP A 71 3.39 15.17 -8.67
N SER A 72 2.11 15.09 -8.30
CA SER A 72 1.45 16.10 -7.46
C SER A 72 2.12 16.22 -6.09
N ARG A 73 2.52 15.10 -5.47
CA ARG A 73 3.24 15.12 -4.19
C ARG A 73 4.60 15.79 -4.32
N ILE A 74 5.37 15.42 -5.34
CA ILE A 74 6.69 15.99 -5.57
C ILE A 74 6.59 17.49 -5.89
N THR A 75 5.62 17.91 -6.71
CA THR A 75 5.40 19.33 -7.01
C THR A 75 5.08 20.12 -5.74
N GLY A 76 4.31 19.55 -4.80
CA GLY A 76 4.08 20.13 -3.48
C GLY A 76 5.37 20.25 -2.67
N LEU A 77 6.18 19.19 -2.63
CA LEU A 77 7.46 19.18 -1.92
C LEU A 77 8.45 20.19 -2.50
N VAL A 78 8.52 20.36 -3.82
CA VAL A 78 9.37 21.36 -4.47
C VAL A 78 9.00 22.78 -4.02
N ARG A 79 7.71 23.08 -3.85
CA ARG A 79 7.25 24.38 -3.35
C ARG A 79 7.67 24.63 -1.90
N SER A 80 7.68 23.59 -1.07
CA SER A 80 7.99 23.71 0.37
C SER A 80 9.49 23.67 0.67
N PHE A 81 10.25 22.82 -0.01
CA PHE A 81 11.66 22.57 0.26
C PHE A 81 12.61 23.29 -0.71
N GLY A 82 12.09 23.89 -1.78
CA GLY A 82 12.88 24.52 -2.84
C GLY A 82 13.49 23.51 -3.81
N GLN A 83 14.53 23.91 -4.55
CA GLN A 83 15.26 23.03 -5.46
C GLN A 83 16.23 22.12 -4.68
N VAL A 84 15.68 21.09 -4.05
CA VAL A 84 16.45 19.97 -3.50
C VAL A 84 16.71 18.95 -4.60
N GLY A 85 17.74 18.11 -4.42
CA GLY A 85 18.00 17.00 -5.33
C GLY A 85 16.79 16.08 -5.49
N GLU A 86 16.51 15.70 -6.73
CA GLU A 86 15.38 14.85 -7.12
C GLU A 86 15.28 13.54 -6.31
N ALA A 87 16.42 12.87 -6.08
CA ALA A 87 16.46 11.66 -5.28
C ALA A 87 15.94 11.88 -3.85
N GLN A 88 16.22 13.05 -3.26
CA GLN A 88 15.74 13.40 -1.94
C GLN A 88 14.25 13.73 -1.94
N LEU A 89 13.76 14.42 -2.98
CA LEU A 89 12.32 14.67 -3.16
C LEU A 89 11.53 13.36 -3.32
N LEU A 90 12.05 12.44 -4.12
CA LEU A 90 11.45 11.11 -4.32
C LEU A 90 11.44 10.29 -3.01
N LEU A 91 12.53 10.34 -2.23
CA LEU A 91 12.59 9.68 -0.92
C LEU A 91 11.51 10.23 0.03
N VAL A 92 11.39 11.55 0.14
CA VAL A 92 10.39 12.17 1.01
C VAL A 92 8.98 11.87 0.51
N ALA A 93 8.72 11.93 -0.79
CA ALA A 93 7.43 11.57 -1.37
C ALA A 93 7.07 10.10 -1.08
N ALA A 94 8.02 9.17 -1.22
CA ALA A 94 7.82 7.76 -0.94
C ALA A 94 7.51 7.50 0.54
N LEU A 95 8.20 8.18 1.47
CA LEU A 95 7.93 8.08 2.90
C LEU A 95 6.53 8.60 3.24
N LEU A 96 6.12 9.74 2.68
CA LEU A 96 4.79 10.30 2.90
C LEU A 96 3.68 9.37 2.39
N LEU A 97 3.84 8.83 1.18
CA LEU A 97 2.88 7.88 0.63
C LEU A 97 2.82 6.57 1.42
N ALA A 98 3.95 6.12 1.98
CA ALA A 98 3.99 4.95 2.83
C ALA A 98 3.26 5.18 4.16
N ASP A 99 3.41 6.37 4.75
CA ASP A 99 2.70 6.79 5.96
C ASP A 99 1.18 6.82 5.75
N GLU A 100 0.71 7.47 4.67
CA GLU A 100 -0.71 7.52 4.30
C GLU A 100 -1.30 6.11 4.08
N LEU A 101 -0.52 5.20 3.52
CA LEU A 101 -0.94 3.81 3.33
C LEU A 101 -1.05 3.05 4.66
N ASP A 102 -0.13 3.30 5.60
CA ASP A 102 -0.17 2.69 6.93
C ASP A 102 -1.36 3.21 7.74
N GLU A 103 -1.61 4.52 7.71
CA GLU A 103 -2.79 5.14 8.33
C GLU A 103 -4.10 4.56 7.77
N ASN A 104 -4.20 4.39 6.45
CA ASN A 104 -5.37 3.79 5.81
C ASN A 104 -5.56 2.33 6.22
N ARG A 105 -4.49 1.54 6.36
CA ARG A 105 -4.60 0.16 6.85
C ARG A 105 -5.06 0.11 8.30
N ALA A 106 -4.52 0.99 9.15
CA ALA A 106 -4.93 1.09 10.54
C ALA A 106 -6.38 1.57 10.70
N SER A 107 -6.87 2.46 9.84
CA SER A 107 -8.26 2.89 9.82
C SER A 107 -9.19 1.76 9.37
N GLN A 108 -8.81 1.01 8.33
CA GLN A 108 -9.56 -0.18 7.87
C GLN A 108 -9.67 -1.25 8.96
N GLN A 109 -8.57 -1.55 9.66
CA GLN A 109 -8.59 -2.51 10.78
C GLN A 109 -9.50 -2.06 11.93
N ARG A 110 -9.50 -0.76 12.26
CA ARG A 110 -10.42 -0.21 13.27
C ARG A 110 -11.88 -0.34 12.85
N LEU A 111 -12.19 -0.03 11.59
CA LEU A 111 -13.56 -0.17 11.05
C LEU A 111 -14.03 -1.62 11.10
N GLN A 112 -13.19 -2.56 10.65
CA GLN A 112 -13.49 -3.99 10.75
C GLN A 112 -13.74 -4.44 12.19
N GLY A 113 -12.95 -3.96 13.15
CA GLY A 113 -13.17 -4.26 14.57
C GLY A 113 -14.44 -3.65 15.16
N LEU A 114 -14.96 -2.54 14.59
CA LEU A 114 -16.25 -1.97 14.98
C LEU A 114 -17.40 -2.78 14.38
N ASP A 115 -17.27 -3.20 13.12
CA ASP A 115 -18.27 -4.02 12.44
C ASP A 115 -18.44 -5.37 13.16
N GLU A 116 -17.35 -6.01 13.58
CA GLU A 116 -17.39 -7.26 14.34
C GLU A 116 -18.14 -7.08 15.67
N ARG A 117 -17.83 -6.01 16.43
CA ARG A 117 -18.52 -5.70 17.69
C ARG A 117 -19.99 -5.40 17.49
N ALA A 118 -20.34 -4.74 16.38
CA ALA A 118 -21.72 -4.47 16.04
C ALA A 118 -22.46 -5.78 15.71
N ALA A 119 -21.83 -6.70 14.98
CA ALA A 119 -22.38 -8.03 14.71
C ALA A 119 -22.58 -8.84 16.00
N ASP A 120 -21.61 -8.84 16.91
CA ASP A 120 -21.72 -9.50 18.22
C ASP A 120 -22.87 -8.94 19.05
N ALA A 121 -23.00 -7.60 19.09
CA ALA A 121 -24.09 -6.94 19.82
C ALA A 121 -25.47 -7.28 19.22
N LEU A 122 -25.58 -7.37 17.90
CA LEU A 122 -26.81 -7.77 17.21
C LEU A 122 -27.18 -9.22 17.53
N HIS A 123 -26.23 -10.15 17.53
CA HIS A 123 -26.48 -11.54 17.95
C HIS A 123 -26.94 -11.63 19.40
N ALA A 124 -26.27 -10.93 20.32
CA ALA A 124 -26.66 -10.94 21.74
C ALA A 124 -28.08 -10.40 21.97
N LEU A 125 -28.51 -9.40 21.18
CA LEU A 125 -29.87 -8.89 21.21
C LEU A 125 -30.88 -9.90 20.65
N ALA A 126 -30.55 -10.60 19.57
CA ALA A 126 -31.38 -11.66 19.00
C ALA A 126 -31.59 -12.81 20.00
N ASP A 127 -30.51 -13.30 20.61
CA ASP A 127 -30.56 -14.34 21.65
C ASP A 127 -31.46 -13.91 22.82
N ARG A 128 -31.39 -12.63 23.21
CA ARG A 128 -32.23 -12.09 24.27
C ARG A 128 -33.71 -12.07 23.91
N ILE A 129 -34.04 -11.76 22.65
CA ILE A 129 -35.41 -11.79 22.14
C ILE A 129 -35.94 -13.22 22.14
N GLU A 130 -35.14 -14.19 21.68
CA GLU A 130 -35.52 -15.61 21.68
C GLU A 130 -35.79 -16.14 23.09
N GLN A 131 -34.93 -15.80 24.07
CA GLN A 131 -35.13 -16.15 25.48
C GLN A 131 -36.45 -15.60 26.05
N LEU A 132 -36.78 -14.34 25.73
CA LEU A 132 -38.01 -13.72 26.20
C LEU A 132 -39.24 -14.36 25.57
N ALA A 133 -39.18 -14.66 24.26
CA ALA A 133 -40.26 -15.36 23.56
C ALA A 133 -40.52 -16.75 24.17
N GLY A 134 -39.47 -17.55 24.38
CA GLY A 134 -39.61 -18.87 25.01
C GLY A 134 -40.19 -18.81 26.42
N SER A 135 -39.84 -17.79 27.21
CA SER A 135 -40.44 -17.60 28.56
C SER A 135 -41.94 -17.34 28.51
N LEU A 136 -42.43 -16.62 27.50
CA LEU A 136 -43.85 -16.32 27.34
C LEU A 136 -44.66 -17.54 26.86
N GLU A 137 -44.05 -18.40 26.05
CA GLU A 137 -44.71 -19.65 25.59
C GLU A 137 -44.92 -20.65 26.73
N THR A 138 -44.06 -20.63 27.73
CA THR A 138 -44.14 -21.53 28.89
C THR A 138 -45.03 -21.03 30.03
N ALA A 139 -45.55 -19.81 29.94
CA ALA A 139 -46.41 -19.17 30.94
C ALA A 139 -47.91 -19.39 30.62
#